data_AF-A0A2Z2KSW9-F1
#
_entry.id   AF-A0A2Z2KSW9-F1
#
_cell.length_a   1.000
_cell.length_b   1.000
_cell.length_c   1.000
_cell.angle_alpha   90.00
_cell.angle_beta   90.00
_cell.angle_gamma   90.00
#
_symmetry.space_group_name_H-M   'P 1'
#
loop_
_entity.id
_entity.type
_entity.pdbx_description
1 polymer ?
#
loop_
_entity_poly.entity_id
_entity_poly.type
_entity_poly.pdbx_seq_one_letter_code
_entity_poly.pdbx_strand_id
1 'polypeptide(L)' 'MYEKFLSLLEQSGKTPYQISKETGISTATLTNWKQGNYKPKADKLKILADYFGVTVDYFLQEDKKFDGTAVQK' A
#
# COMPACT_ATOMS: atom_id res chain seq x y z
N MET A 1 3.42 3.14 -3.50
CA MET A 1 2.98 1.83 -2.97
C MET A 1 3.38 1.61 -1.51
N TYR A 2 4.66 1.41 -1.20
CA TYR A 2 5.09 1.05 0.16
C TYR A 2 4.72 2.10 1.21
N GLU A 3 4.86 3.38 0.90
CA GLU A 3 4.42 4.48 1.79
C GLU A 3 2.94 4.37 2.18
N LYS A 4 2.08 4.04 1.21
CA LYS A 4 0.64 3.84 1.45
C LYS A 4 0.36 2.64 2.36
N PHE A 5 1.15 1.57 2.20
CA PHE A 5 1.09 0.45 3.12
C PHE A 5 1.52 0.87 4.54
N LEU A 6 2.58 1.68 4.69
CA LEU A 6 2.97 2.22 6.00
C LEU A 6 1.87 3.07 6.64
N SER A 7 1.24 3.96 5.87
CA SER A 7 0.12 4.78 6.38
C SER A 7 -1.05 3.93 6.87
N LEU A 8 -1.31 2.78 6.24
CA LEU A 8 -2.34 1.84 6.70
C LEU A 8 -1.91 1.06 7.94
N LEU A 9 -0.62 0.75 8.11
CA LEU A 9 -0.09 0.17 9.34
C LEU A 9 -0.24 1.12 10.52
N GLU A 10 0.09 2.40 10.33
CA GLU A 10 -0.07 3.43 11.36
C GLU A 10 -1.53 3.60 11.78
N GLN A 11 -2.45 3.65 10.81
CA GLN A 11 -3.89 3.76 11.08
C GLN A 11 -4.47 2.52 11.76
N SER A 12 -3.97 1.33 11.41
CA SER A 12 -4.45 0.07 11.99
C SER A 12 -3.80 -0.29 13.33
N GLY A 13 -2.68 0.37 13.69
CA GLY A 13 -1.87 0.02 14.85
C GLY A 13 -1.21 -1.35 14.76
N LYS A 14 -1.12 -1.93 13.54
CA LYS A 14 -0.60 -3.28 13.31
C LYS A 14 0.81 -3.25 12.74
N THR A 15 1.55 -4.30 13.06
CA THR A 15 2.87 -4.57 12.50
C THR A 15 2.75 -5.35 11.19
N PRO A 16 3.75 -5.28 10.28
CA PRO A 16 3.79 -6.12 9.08
C PRO A 16 3.68 -7.61 9.38
N TYR A 17 4.18 -8.06 10.54
CA TYR A 17 4.07 -9.44 11.00
C TYR A 17 2.62 -9.85 11.30
N GLN A 18 1.86 -9.00 11.97
CA GLN A 18 0.43 -9.26 12.24
C GLN A 18 -0.36 -9.29 10.93
N ILE A 19 -0.15 -8.32 10.04
CA ILE A 19 -0.78 -8.34 8.71
C ILE A 19 -0.41 -9.62 7.95
N SER A 20 0.84 -10.05 8.01
CA SER A 20 1.27 -11.29 7.35
C SER A 20 0.52 -12.51 7.87
N LYS A 21 0.33 -12.62 9.18
CA LYS A 21 -0.42 -13.71 9.81
C LYS A 21 -1.90 -13.70 9.46
N GLU A 22 -2.51 -12.51 9.39
CA GLU A 22 -3.94 -12.37 9.16
C GLU A 22 -4.33 -12.47 7.66
N THR A 23 -3.46 -12.00 6.77
CA THR A 23 -3.72 -12.00 5.31
C THR A 23 -3.13 -13.19 4.57
N GLY A 24 -2.21 -13.94 5.20
CA GLY A 24 -1.44 -15.00 4.55
C GLY A 24 -0.41 -14.49 3.52
N ILE A 25 -0.18 -13.17 3.43
CA ILE A 25 0.89 -12.60 2.61
C ILE A 25 2.20 -12.72 3.39
N SER A 26 3.25 -13.28 2.78
CA SER A 26 4.52 -13.46 3.48
C SER A 26 5.18 -12.11 3.81
N THR A 27 5.82 -12.01 4.97
CA THR A 27 6.63 -10.84 5.35
C THR A 27 7.69 -10.51 4.30
N ALA A 28 8.29 -11.51 3.64
CA ALA A 28 9.20 -11.33 2.53
C ALA A 28 8.56 -10.58 1.34
N THR A 29 7.29 -10.87 1.05
CA THR A 29 6.52 -10.17 0.00
C THR A 29 6.29 -8.71 0.39
N LEU A 30 5.90 -8.46 1.65
CA LEU A 30 5.71 -7.10 2.18
C LEU A 30 7.01 -6.27 2.12
N THR A 31 8.14 -6.88 2.52
CA THR A 31 9.47 -6.24 2.47
C THR A 31 9.94 -5.98 1.05
N ASN A 32 9.69 -6.89 0.10
CA ASN A 32 10.07 -6.69 -1.29
C ASN A 32 9.41 -5.48 -1.95
N TRP A 33 8.21 -5.08 -1.50
CA TRP A 33 7.56 -3.87 -2.01
C TRP A 33 8.24 -2.58 -1.59
N LYS A 34 9.00 -2.59 -0.49
CA LYS A 34 9.85 -1.45 -0.09
C LYS A 34 10.96 -1.20 -1.11
N GLN A 35 11.50 -2.27 -1.69
CA GLN A 35 12.65 -2.18 -2.59
C GLN A 35 12.28 -1.69 -4.00
N GLY A 36 10.99 -1.59 -4.33
CA GLY A 36 10.54 -1.13 -5.66
C GLY A 36 10.87 -2.07 -6.83
N ASN A 37 11.65 -3.12 -6.60
CA ASN A 37 12.15 -4.05 -7.62
C ASN A 37 11.08 -5.03 -8.14
N TYR A 38 9.87 -5.02 -7.57
CA TYR A 38 8.81 -5.94 -7.94
C TYR A 38 7.45 -5.26 -7.96
N LYS A 39 6.79 -5.30 -9.13
CA LYS A 39 5.40 -4.85 -9.27
C LYS A 39 4.49 -5.89 -8.59
N PRO A 40 3.77 -5.54 -7.51
CA PRO A 40 2.93 -6.51 -6.80
C PRO A 40 1.89 -7.13 -7.75
N LYS A 41 1.68 -8.44 -7.67
CA LYS A 41 0.58 -9.09 -8.40
C LYS A 41 -0.76 -8.57 -7.89
N ALA A 42 -1.71 -8.39 -8.81
CA ALA A 42 -3.05 -7.86 -8.50
C ALA A 42 -3.75 -8.64 -7.37
N ASP A 43 -3.61 -9.97 -7.33
CA ASP A 43 -4.22 -10.80 -6.30
C ASP A 43 -3.77 -10.44 -4.88
N LYS A 44 -2.48 -10.13 -4.70
CA LYS A 44 -1.94 -9.77 -3.38
C LYS A 44 -2.37 -8.36 -2.97
N LEU A 45 -2.46 -7.44 -3.94
CA LEU A 45 -3.01 -6.11 -3.70
C LEU A 45 -4.47 -6.18 -3.31
N LYS A 46 -5.26 -7.04 -3.96
CA LYS A 46 -6.67 -7.24 -3.64
C LYS A 46 -6.86 -7.74 -2.20
N ILE A 47 -6.07 -8.72 -1.76
CA ILE A 47 -6.11 -9.21 -0.37
C ILE A 47 -5.86 -8.07 0.63
N LEU A 48 -4.86 -7.23 0.38
CA LEU A 48 -4.58 -6.07 1.25
C LEU A 48 -5.65 -5.00 1.18
N ALA A 49 -6.18 -4.73 -0.01
CA ALA A 49 -7.26 -3.78 -0.23
C ALA A 49 -8.50 -4.20 0.55
N ASP A 50 -8.92 -5.47 0.40
CA ASP A 50 -10.03 -6.07 1.13
C ASP A 50 -9.78 -6.03 2.65
N TYR A 51 -8.55 -6.33 3.09
CA TYR A 51 -8.16 -6.33 4.50
C TYR A 51 -8.25 -4.93 5.14
N PHE A 52 -7.75 -3.91 4.45
CA PHE A 52 -7.74 -2.52 4.96
C PHE A 52 -9.01 -1.73 4.61
N GLY A 53 -9.96 -2.33 3.88
CA GLY A 53 -11.17 -1.66 3.43
C GLY A 53 -10.92 -0.54 2.41
N VAL A 54 -9.85 -0.65 1.61
CA VAL A 54 -9.48 0.29 0.54
C VAL A 54 -9.62 -0.37 -0.83
N THR A 55 -9.47 0.39 -1.92
CA THR A 55 -9.45 -0.18 -3.28
C THR A 55 -8.05 -0.60 -3.68
N VAL A 56 -7.93 -1.50 -4.66
CA VAL A 56 -6.62 -1.82 -5.27
C VAL A 56 -5.99 -0.57 -5.89
N ASP A 57 -6.79 0.34 -6.44
CA ASP A 57 -6.31 1.60 -7.00
C ASP A 57 -5.63 2.51 -5.97
N TYR A 58 -6.03 2.45 -4.69
CA TYR A 58 -5.36 3.18 -3.62
C TYR A 58 -3.85 2.93 -3.65
N PHE A 59 -3.46 1.67 -3.82
CA PHE A 59 -2.08 1.22 -3.85
C PHE A 59 -1.33 1.57 -5.15
N LEU A 60 -2.05 1.67 -6.26
CA LEU A 60 -1.52 1.93 -7.59
C LEU A 60 -1.44 3.42 -7.95
N GLN A 61 -2.27 4.25 -7.32
CA GLN A 61 -2.21 5.70 -7.52
C GLN A 61 -0.81 6.20 -7.16
N GLU A 62 -0.21 6.94 -8.09
CA GLU A 62 0.93 7.77 -7.75
C GLU A 62 0.44 8.90 -6.85
N ASP A 63 1.21 9.23 -5.82
CA ASP A 63 0.94 10.43 -5.05
C ASP A 63 1.12 11.59 -6.02
N LYS A 64 0.00 12.08 -6.58
CA LYS A 64 -0.02 13.33 -7.32
C LYS A 64 0.49 14.37 -6.34
N LYS A 65 1.79 14.67 -6.41
CA LYS A 65 2.32 15.91 -5.90
C LYS A 65 1.48 16.97 -6.61
N PHE A 66 0.58 17.59 -5.87
CA PHE A 66 -0.14 18.76 -6.33
C PHE A 66 0.94 19.83 -6.49
N ASP A 67 1.54 19.89 -7.68
CA ASP A 67 2.37 20.98 -8.09
C ASP A 67 1.45 22.19 -8.20
N GLY A 68 1.50 23.05 -7.19
CA GLY A 68 0.60 24.17 -7.00
C GLY A 68 0.69 25.26 -8.08
N THR A 69 0.48 24.93 -9.35
CA THR A 69 0.00 25.89 -10.35
C THR A 69 -1.52 25.92 -10.27
N ALA A 70 -2.00 26.46 -9.15
CA ALA A 70 -3.29 27.12 -9.15
C ALA A 70 -3.21 28.24 -10.20
N VAL A 71 -3.90 28.03 -11.31
CA VAL A 71 -4.21 29.06 -12.30
C VAL A 71 -4.83 30.24 -11.55
N GLN A 72 -4.08 31.33 -11.46
CA GLN A 72 -4.59 32.60 -10.94
C GLN A 72 -5.26 33.34 -12.10
N LYS A 73 -6.59 33.41 -11.99
CA LYS A 73 -7.54 34.36 -12.59
C LYS A 73 -7.70 34.39 -14.12
#